data_AF-A0A8S2JWJ2-F1
#
_entry.id   AF-A0A8S2JWJ2-F1
#
_cell.length_a   1.000
_cell.length_b   1.000
_cell.length_c   1.000
_cell.angle_alpha   90.00
_cell.angle_beta   90.00
_cell.angle_gamma   90.00
#
_symmetry.space_group_name_H-M   'P 1'
#
loop_
_entity.id
_entity.type
_entity.pdbx_description
1 polymer ?
#
loop_
_entity_poly.entity_id
_entity_poly.type
_entity_poly.pdbx_seq_one_letter_code
_entity_poly.pdbx_strand_id
1 'polypeptide(L)'
;MLFAQRFISIVSRRYASTVADLYKGLINGDRVCLARSITLVESTHKEKQQHAKELLGQVLQGLKQRQQQQPRKPISFRIGLSGSPGAGKSTFIDIFGRYLLKQGHKLAVLTVDPSSSTTGGSILGDKTRMLELSREPNAYIRTSPTSGTLGGVTRTTNDAIVLCEAAGYDVILVETVGMLESH
;
A
#
# COMPACT_ATOMS: atom_id res chain seq x y z
N MET A 1 -34.35 -2.74 22.95
CA MET A 1 -33.92 -1.78 21.90
C MET A 1 -32.73 -0.90 22.33
N LEU A 2 -32.69 -0.37 23.56
CA LEU A 2 -31.56 0.44 24.08
C LEU A 2 -30.21 -0.31 24.18
N PHE A 3 -30.20 -1.60 24.52
CA PHE A 3 -28.97 -2.39 24.68
C PHE A 3 -28.21 -2.60 23.35
N ALA A 4 -28.94 -2.82 22.25
CA ALA A 4 -28.36 -2.96 20.92
C ALA A 4 -27.76 -1.63 20.41
N GLN A 5 -28.45 -0.51 20.63
CA GLN A 5 -27.92 0.83 20.29
C GLN A 5 -26.66 1.19 21.09
N ARG A 6 -26.61 0.80 22.38
CA ARG A 6 -25.44 1.02 23.24
C ARG A 6 -24.25 0.14 22.86
N PHE A 7 -24.50 -1.10 22.46
CA PHE A 7 -23.48 -2.03 21.97
C PHE A 7 -22.89 -1.59 20.62
N ILE A 8 -23.76 -1.21 19.67
CA ILE A 8 -23.34 -0.63 18.38
C ILE A 8 -22.52 0.65 18.59
N SER A 9 -22.90 1.50 19.54
CA SER A 9 -22.16 2.72 19.88
C SER A 9 -20.77 2.44 20.47
N ILE A 10 -20.63 1.42 21.34
CA ILE A 10 -19.34 1.02 21.92
C ILE A 10 -18.42 0.40 20.87
N VAL A 11 -18.94 -0.48 20.01
CA VAL A 11 -18.17 -1.10 18.92
C VAL A 11 -17.75 -0.03 17.90
N SER A 12 -18.66 0.86 17.51
CA SER A 12 -18.37 1.97 16.60
C SER A 12 -17.33 2.95 17.18
N ARG A 13 -17.39 3.26 18.48
CA ARG A 13 -16.35 4.09 19.15
C ARG A 13 -14.98 3.42 19.19
N ARG A 14 -14.91 2.10 19.43
CA ARG A 14 -13.64 1.33 19.37
C ARG A 14 -13.06 1.28 17.96
N TYR A 15 -13.90 1.22 16.94
CA TYR A 15 -13.42 1.25 15.56
C TYR A 15 -13.03 2.66 15.09
N ALA A 16 -13.77 3.70 15.49
CA ALA A 16 -13.38 5.09 15.23
C ALA A 16 -12.04 5.44 15.89
N SER A 17 -11.80 4.95 17.13
CA SER A 17 -10.47 5.07 17.75
C SER A 17 -9.42 4.29 16.95
N THR A 18 -9.76 3.11 16.43
CA THR A 18 -8.85 2.33 15.58
C THR A 18 -8.48 3.05 14.26
N VAL A 19 -9.43 3.72 13.60
CA VAL A 19 -9.16 4.49 12.36
C VAL A 19 -8.30 5.71 12.67
N ALA A 20 -8.62 6.46 13.73
CA ALA A 20 -7.83 7.61 14.15
C ALA A 20 -6.40 7.22 14.54
N ASP A 21 -6.23 6.10 15.25
CA ASP A 21 -4.92 5.57 15.62
C ASP A 21 -4.12 5.10 14.39
N LEU A 22 -4.79 4.43 13.43
CA LEU A 22 -4.17 4.06 12.16
C LEU A 22 -3.73 5.29 11.38
N TYR A 23 -4.59 6.31 11.26
CA TYR A 23 -4.26 7.56 10.58
C TYR A 23 -3.08 8.27 11.24
N LYS A 24 -3.10 8.42 12.57
CA LYS A 24 -2.03 9.07 13.33
C LYS A 24 -0.70 8.33 13.18
N GLY A 25 -0.71 7.00 13.29
CA GLY A 25 0.50 6.20 13.07
C GLY A 25 1.00 6.32 11.63
N LEU A 26 0.10 6.25 10.65
CA LEU A 26 0.40 6.36 9.23
C LEU A 26 1.14 7.67 8.92
N ILE A 27 0.58 8.83 9.31
CA ILE A 27 1.19 10.13 9.01
C ILE A 27 2.52 10.37 9.76
N ASN A 28 2.74 9.65 10.87
CA ASN A 28 4.01 9.65 11.59
C ASN A 28 5.03 8.66 11.00
N GLY A 29 4.69 7.98 9.90
CA GLY A 29 5.58 7.06 9.20
C GLY A 29 5.68 5.67 9.84
N ASP A 30 4.76 5.30 10.73
CA ASP A 30 4.74 3.97 11.36
C ASP A 30 4.44 2.88 10.31
N ARG A 31 5.41 1.99 10.11
CA ARG A 31 5.36 0.90 9.13
C ARG A 31 4.28 -0.13 9.45
N VAL A 32 3.99 -0.37 10.73
CA VAL A 32 2.93 -1.28 11.17
C VAL A 32 1.57 -0.67 10.86
N CYS A 33 1.38 0.62 11.13
CA CYS A 33 0.15 1.31 10.76
C CYS A 33 -0.05 1.36 9.23
N LEU A 34 1.01 1.57 8.45
CA LEU A 34 0.94 1.47 6.99
C LEU A 34 0.49 0.08 6.53
N ALA A 35 1.12 -0.99 7.03
CA ALA A 35 0.75 -2.35 6.66
C ALA A 35 -0.70 -2.70 7.03
N ARG A 36 -1.15 -2.29 8.22
CA ARG A 36 -2.54 -2.47 8.67
C ARG A 36 -3.53 -1.65 7.85
N SER A 37 -3.16 -0.44 7.44
CA SER A 37 -3.97 0.41 6.58
C SER A 37 -4.15 -0.21 5.19
N ILE A 38 -3.08 -0.74 4.60
CA ILE A 38 -3.14 -1.46 3.32
C ILE A 38 -4.03 -2.71 3.46
N THR A 39 -3.86 -3.49 4.52
CA THR A 39 -4.71 -4.65 4.80
C THR A 39 -6.19 -4.27 4.95
N LEU A 40 -6.47 -3.09 5.51
CA LEU A 40 -7.82 -2.59 5.69
C LEU A 40 -8.50 -2.28 4.35
N VAL A 41 -7.81 -1.60 3.42
CA VAL A 41 -8.34 -1.27 2.09
C VAL A 41 -8.45 -2.50 1.16
N GLU A 42 -7.62 -3.52 1.38
CA GLU A 42 -7.69 -4.80 0.67
C GLU A 42 -8.87 -5.69 1.14
N SER A 43 -9.52 -5.36 2.27
CA SER A 43 -10.55 -6.23 2.85
C SER A 43 -11.88 -6.19 2.09
N THR A 44 -12.48 -7.37 1.89
CA THR A 44 -13.84 -7.53 1.35
C THR A 44 -14.93 -7.47 2.42
N HIS A 45 -14.58 -7.39 3.71
CA HIS A 45 -15.54 -7.36 4.81
C HIS A 45 -16.26 -6.00 4.89
N LYS A 46 -17.60 -5.99 4.86
CA LYS A 46 -18.41 -4.75 4.76
C LYS A 46 -18.07 -3.69 5.80
N GLU A 47 -17.93 -4.06 7.08
CA GLU A 47 -17.57 -3.08 8.12
C GLU A 47 -16.15 -2.53 7.94
N LYS A 48 -15.21 -3.37 7.50
CA LYS A 48 -13.82 -2.94 7.25
C LYS A 48 -13.74 -2.01 6.05
N GLN A 49 -14.58 -2.23 5.04
CA GLN A 49 -14.70 -1.32 3.89
C GLN A 49 -15.21 0.06 4.30
N GLN A 50 -16.10 0.14 5.30
CA GLN A 50 -16.55 1.44 5.80
C GLN A 50 -15.41 2.20 6.50
N HIS A 51 -14.64 1.52 7.36
CA HIS A 51 -13.47 2.10 8.00
C HIS A 51 -12.35 2.44 7.00
N ALA A 52 -12.17 1.64 5.95
CA ALA A 52 -11.23 1.92 4.87
C ALA A 52 -11.57 3.24 4.16
N LYS A 53 -12.86 3.46 3.84
CA LYS A 53 -13.34 4.72 3.23
C LYS A 53 -13.10 5.91 4.16
N GLU A 54 -13.36 5.76 5.46
CA GLU A 54 -13.12 6.80 6.45
C GLU A 54 -11.63 7.17 6.54
N LEU A 55 -10.75 6.16 6.65
CA LEU A 55 -9.31 6.35 6.66
C LEU A 55 -8.81 7.04 5.39
N LEU A 56 -9.23 6.56 4.21
CA LEU A 56 -8.85 7.17 2.92
C LEU A 56 -9.34 8.62 2.81
N GLY A 57 -10.53 8.94 3.34
CA GLY A 57 -11.02 10.31 3.40
C GLY A 57 -10.09 11.24 4.19
N GLN A 58 -9.66 10.82 5.38
CA GLN A 58 -8.71 11.57 6.20
C GLN A 58 -7.35 11.73 5.50
N VAL A 59 -6.85 10.64 4.90
CA VAL A 59 -5.59 10.62 4.16
C VAL A 59 -5.60 11.59 2.97
N LEU A 60 -6.63 11.53 2.12
CA LEU A 60 -6.76 12.40 0.95
C LEU A 60 -6.88 13.87 1.35
N GLN A 61 -7.59 14.15 2.45
CA GLN A 61 -7.68 15.51 3.00
C GLN A 61 -6.30 16.01 3.47
N GLY A 62 -5.56 15.18 4.20
CA GLY A 62 -4.20 15.51 4.66
C GLY A 62 -3.21 15.73 3.51
N LEU A 63 -3.24 14.87 2.50
CA LEU A 63 -2.42 15.02 1.28
C LEU A 63 -2.77 16.29 0.50
N LYS A 64 -4.07 16.62 0.37
CA LYS A 64 -4.51 17.87 -0.25
C LYS A 64 -3.99 19.10 0.50
N GLN A 65 -4.05 19.10 1.83
CA GLN A 65 -3.49 20.18 2.64
C GLN A 65 -1.98 20.32 2.45
N ARG A 66 -1.24 19.21 2.44
CA ARG A 66 0.20 19.20 2.16
C ARG A 66 0.53 19.78 0.79
N GLN A 67 -0.24 19.39 -0.24
CA GLN A 67 -0.06 19.92 -1.60
C GLN A 67 -0.36 21.43 -1.68
N GLN A 68 -1.38 21.91 -0.96
CA GLN A 68 -1.69 23.35 -0.88
C GLN A 68 -0.57 24.15 -0.22
N GLN A 69 0.08 23.60 0.81
CA GLN A 69 1.22 24.22 1.47
C GLN A 69 2.49 24.21 0.61
N GLN A 70 2.64 23.21 -0.27
CA GLN A 70 3.82 23.01 -1.11
C GLN A 70 3.44 22.82 -2.59
N PRO A 71 2.84 23.84 -3.25
CA PRO A 71 2.20 23.67 -4.55
C PRO A 71 3.16 23.23 -5.68
N ARG A 72 4.45 23.55 -5.56
CA ARG A 72 5.48 23.19 -6.55
C ARG A 72 6.17 21.85 -6.28
N LYS A 73 5.91 21.21 -5.13
CA LYS A 73 6.53 19.93 -4.78
C LYS A 73 5.52 18.80 -5.05
N PRO A 74 5.85 17.81 -5.88
CA PRO A 74 5.00 16.63 -6.03
C PRO A 74 4.96 15.85 -4.71
N ILE A 75 3.83 15.18 -4.44
CA ILE A 75 3.70 14.30 -3.26
C ILE A 75 4.67 13.12 -3.35
N SER A 76 4.69 12.45 -4.50
CA SER A 76 5.59 11.35 -4.81
C SER A 76 5.84 11.25 -6.32
N PHE A 77 6.90 10.54 -6.70
CA PHE A 77 7.12 10.03 -8.04
C PHE A 77 6.66 8.58 -8.13
N ARG A 78 5.74 8.27 -9.05
CA ARG A 78 5.15 6.94 -9.22
C ARG A 78 5.64 6.32 -10.52
N ILE A 79 6.21 5.12 -10.47
CA ILE A 79 6.79 4.42 -11.63
C ILE A 79 6.14 3.03 -11.73
N GLY A 80 5.50 2.76 -12.87
CA GLY A 80 5.00 1.43 -13.19
C GLY A 80 6.06 0.61 -13.94
N LEU A 81 6.27 -0.64 -13.51
CA LEU A 81 7.18 -1.60 -14.14
C LEU A 81 6.37 -2.79 -14.64
N SER A 82 6.43 -3.03 -15.95
CA SER A 82 5.78 -4.15 -16.63
C SER A 82 6.80 -4.85 -17.52
N GLY A 83 6.55 -6.12 -17.83
CA GLY A 83 7.42 -6.94 -18.67
C GLY A 83 7.21 -8.43 -18.40
N SER A 84 7.68 -9.26 -19.32
CA SER A 84 7.54 -10.72 -19.24
C SER A 84 8.16 -11.30 -17.94
N PRO A 85 7.68 -12.45 -17.46
CA PRO A 85 8.36 -13.21 -16.42
C PRO A 85 9.83 -13.44 -16.79
N GLY A 86 10.75 -13.25 -15.84
CA GLY A 86 12.19 -13.42 -16.09
C GLY A 86 12.91 -12.23 -16.72
N ALA A 87 12.23 -11.15 -17.13
CA ALA A 87 12.84 -9.95 -17.72
C ALA A 87 13.76 -9.13 -16.77
N GLY A 88 14.00 -9.60 -15.54
CA GLY A 88 14.87 -8.93 -14.57
C GLY A 88 14.23 -7.77 -13.80
N LYS A 89 12.89 -7.63 -13.81
CA LYS A 89 12.17 -6.54 -13.11
C LYS A 89 12.53 -6.44 -11.62
N SER A 90 12.46 -7.55 -10.88
CA SER A 90 12.80 -7.55 -9.45
C SER A 90 14.28 -7.21 -9.20
N THR A 91 15.19 -7.63 -10.09
CA THR A 91 16.61 -7.25 -10.04
C THR A 91 16.79 -5.74 -10.27
N PHE A 92 16.08 -5.18 -11.25
CA PHE A 92 16.06 -3.75 -11.50
C PHE A 92 15.54 -2.98 -10.28
N ILE A 93 14.43 -3.43 -9.68
CA ILE A 93 13.86 -2.81 -8.47
C ILE A 93 14.86 -2.81 -7.32
N ASP A 94 15.57 -3.91 -7.09
CA ASP A 94 16.58 -3.98 -6.02
C ASP A 94 17.73 -2.99 -6.25
N ILE A 95 18.31 -2.96 -7.45
CA ILE A 95 19.44 -2.08 -7.80
C ILE A 95 19.01 -0.61 -7.80
N PHE A 96 17.94 -0.29 -8.52
CA PHE A 96 17.42 1.06 -8.64
C PHE A 96 16.90 1.58 -7.29
N GLY A 97 16.24 0.70 -6.53
CA GLY A 97 15.75 1.03 -5.20
C GLY A 97 16.88 1.42 -4.26
N ARG A 98 17.96 0.64 -4.21
CA ARG A 98 19.15 0.98 -3.40
C ARG A 98 19.81 2.29 -3.86
N TYR A 99 19.84 2.56 -5.17
CA TYR A 99 20.30 3.84 -5.68
C TYR A 99 19.45 5.00 -5.12
N LEU A 100 18.11 4.90 -5.20
CA LEU A 100 17.20 5.92 -4.69
C LEU A 100 17.37 6.16 -3.19
N LEU A 101 17.51 5.09 -2.40
CA LEU A 101 17.76 5.19 -0.96
C LEU A 101 19.08 5.92 -0.66
N LYS A 102 20.15 5.64 -1.42
CA LYS A 102 21.44 6.35 -1.31
C LYS A 102 21.32 7.84 -1.65
N GLN A 103 20.36 8.23 -2.49
CA GLN A 103 20.04 9.64 -2.76
C GLN A 103 19.14 10.27 -1.67
N GLY A 104 18.80 9.53 -0.61
CA GLY A 104 17.99 10.02 0.51
C GLY A 104 16.48 9.89 0.31
N HIS A 105 16.02 9.20 -0.73
CA HIS A 105 14.59 8.95 -0.94
C HIS A 105 14.04 7.90 0.00
N LYS A 106 12.73 7.97 0.26
CA LYS A 106 11.96 6.96 0.98
C LYS A 106 11.09 6.20 -0.03
N LEU A 107 11.43 4.94 -0.25
CA LEU A 107 10.91 4.13 -1.35
C LEU A 107 9.82 3.16 -0.91
N ALA A 108 8.68 3.16 -1.61
CA ALA A 108 7.70 2.08 -1.52
C ALA A 108 7.73 1.24 -2.80
N VAL A 109 7.66 -0.08 -2.66
CA VAL A 109 7.54 -1.06 -3.75
C VAL A 109 6.25 -1.85 -3.52
N LEU A 110 5.33 -1.74 -4.47
CA LEU A 110 4.05 -2.45 -4.48
C LEU A 110 4.08 -3.45 -5.63
N THR A 111 4.04 -4.75 -5.32
CA THR A 111 4.04 -5.80 -6.34
C THR A 111 2.64 -6.41 -6.46
N VAL A 112 2.20 -6.58 -7.70
CA VAL A 112 0.90 -7.13 -8.08
C VAL A 112 1.14 -8.46 -8.81
N ASP A 113 0.90 -9.57 -8.12
CA ASP A 113 1.16 -10.92 -8.63
C ASP A 113 -0.14 -11.77 -8.74
N PRO A 114 -0.58 -12.15 -9.96
CA PRO A 114 -1.74 -13.01 -10.20
C PRO A 114 -1.61 -14.41 -9.59
N SER A 115 -0.41 -14.93 -9.41
CA SER A 115 -0.15 -16.27 -8.87
C SER A 115 -0.26 -16.37 -7.34
N SER A 116 -0.34 -15.23 -6.65
CA SER A 116 -0.38 -15.14 -5.18
C SER A 116 -1.64 -15.77 -4.56
N SER A 117 -2.73 -15.88 -5.32
CA SER A 117 -3.99 -16.49 -4.88
C SER A 117 -3.95 -18.03 -4.88
N THR A 118 -3.20 -18.66 -5.79
CA THR A 118 -3.13 -20.12 -5.96
C THR A 118 -2.17 -20.81 -4.99
N THR A 119 -1.17 -20.09 -4.46
CA THR A 119 -0.11 -20.66 -3.61
C THR A 119 -0.15 -20.20 -2.14
N GLY A 120 -1.18 -19.46 -1.72
CA GLY A 120 -1.28 -18.95 -0.35
C GLY A 120 -0.29 -17.83 -0.04
N GLY A 121 0.11 -17.07 -1.06
CA GLY A 121 1.08 -15.99 -0.98
C GLY A 121 2.52 -16.46 -1.17
N SER A 122 3.10 -16.12 -2.32
CA SER A 122 4.55 -16.14 -2.54
C SER A 122 5.23 -15.07 -1.68
N ILE A 123 5.23 -15.28 -0.36
CA ILE A 123 5.97 -14.44 0.59
C ILE A 123 7.48 -14.68 0.41
N LEU A 124 7.88 -15.89 0.00
CA LEU A 124 9.28 -16.29 -0.11
C LEU A 124 9.91 -16.02 -1.50
N GLY A 125 9.14 -16.06 -2.59
CA GLY A 125 9.70 -15.96 -3.96
C GLY A 125 10.21 -14.56 -4.31
N ASP A 126 9.52 -13.51 -3.85
CA ASP A 126 9.90 -12.11 -4.10
C ASP A 126 10.84 -11.54 -3.02
N LYS A 127 10.66 -11.91 -1.75
CA LYS A 127 11.56 -11.45 -0.67
C LYS A 127 12.97 -12.00 -0.82
N THR A 128 13.16 -13.18 -1.40
CA THR A 128 14.50 -13.73 -1.66
C THR A 128 15.23 -13.00 -2.80
N ARG A 129 14.51 -12.32 -3.69
CA ARG A 129 15.09 -11.56 -4.83
C ARG A 129 15.42 -10.10 -4.48
N MET A 130 14.72 -9.51 -3.51
CA MET A 130 14.96 -8.12 -3.01
C MET A 130 15.43 -8.14 -1.55
N LEU A 131 16.34 -9.06 -1.21
CA LEU A 131 16.73 -9.32 0.18
C LEU A 131 17.41 -8.11 0.83
N GLU A 132 18.27 -7.41 0.08
CA GLU A 132 18.96 -6.22 0.56
C GLU A 132 17.99 -5.06 0.74
N LEU A 133 17.20 -4.74 -0.29
CA LEU A 133 16.22 -3.67 -0.23
C LEU A 133 15.20 -3.87 0.89
N SER A 134 14.83 -5.13 1.21
CA SER A 134 13.89 -5.44 2.28
C SER A 134 14.38 -5.09 3.70
N ARG A 135 15.70 -4.93 3.88
CA ARG A 135 16.34 -4.59 5.15
C ARG A 135 16.50 -3.09 5.37
N GLU A 136 16.29 -2.30 4.32
CA GLU A 136 16.48 -0.85 4.36
C GLU A 136 15.33 -0.16 5.12
N PRO A 137 15.62 0.62 6.18
CA PRO A 137 14.58 1.28 6.99
C PRO A 137 13.67 2.21 6.17
N ASN A 138 14.23 2.82 5.11
CA ASN A 138 13.54 3.74 4.22
C ASN A 138 12.88 3.05 3.01
N ALA A 139 12.98 1.73 2.88
CA ALA A 139 12.26 0.96 1.86
C ALA A 139 11.08 0.18 2.47
N TYR A 140 9.92 0.24 1.84
CA TYR A 140 8.75 -0.57 2.18
C TYR A 140 8.34 -1.43 1.00
N ILE A 141 8.21 -2.74 1.21
CA ILE A 141 7.89 -3.69 0.16
C ILE A 141 6.60 -4.41 0.55
N ARG A 142 5.58 -4.36 -0.31
CA ARG A 142 4.29 -5.03 -0.13
C ARG A 142 3.92 -5.79 -1.40
N THR A 143 3.72 -7.09 -1.25
CA THR A 143 3.03 -7.95 -2.22
C THR A 143 1.53 -7.86 -1.96
N SER A 144 0.74 -7.40 -2.92
CA SER A 144 -0.72 -7.36 -2.80
C SER A 144 -1.36 -8.58 -3.47
N PRO A 145 -2.38 -9.20 -2.85
CA PRO A 145 -3.08 -10.33 -3.44
C PRO A 145 -3.91 -9.89 -4.65
N THR A 146 -4.00 -10.72 -5.69
CA THR A 146 -4.93 -10.48 -6.80
C THR A 146 -6.36 -10.80 -6.38
N SER A 147 -7.18 -9.77 -6.18
CA SER A 147 -8.58 -9.90 -5.79
C SER A 147 -9.47 -10.25 -7.00
N GLY A 148 -9.26 -11.42 -7.62
CA GLY A 148 -10.14 -12.10 -8.58
C GLY A 148 -10.56 -11.37 -9.87
N THR A 149 -10.34 -10.07 -9.98
CA THR A 149 -10.70 -9.19 -11.09
C THR A 149 -9.66 -8.08 -11.23
N LEU A 150 -9.29 -7.75 -12.47
CA LEU A 150 -8.30 -6.71 -12.76
C LEU A 150 -8.69 -5.34 -12.17
N GLY A 151 -10.00 -5.00 -12.20
CA GLY A 151 -10.52 -3.75 -11.65
C GLY A 151 -10.37 -3.63 -10.13
N GLY A 152 -10.55 -4.73 -9.38
CA GLY A 152 -10.35 -4.75 -7.93
C GLY A 152 -8.89 -4.52 -7.55
N VAL A 153 -7.98 -5.14 -8.30
CA VAL A 153 -6.52 -5.02 -8.12
C VAL A 153 -6.03 -3.61 -8.39
N THR A 154 -6.49 -2.98 -9.48
CA THR A 154 -6.13 -1.59 -9.79
C THR A 154 -6.60 -0.62 -8.70
N ARG A 155 -7.80 -0.83 -8.15
CA ARG A 155 -8.34 0.01 -7.09
C ARG A 155 -7.55 -0.11 -5.80
N THR A 156 -7.31 -1.33 -5.31
CA THR A 156 -6.55 -1.55 -4.07
C THR A 156 -5.11 -1.07 -4.20
N THR A 157 -4.51 -1.20 -5.39
CA THR A 157 -3.17 -0.65 -5.68
C THR A 157 -3.16 0.87 -5.56
N ASN A 158 -4.13 1.58 -6.15
CA ASN A 158 -4.22 3.04 -6.02
C ASN A 158 -4.41 3.49 -4.57
N ASP A 159 -5.25 2.79 -3.80
CA ASP A 159 -5.44 3.08 -2.38
C ASP A 159 -4.14 2.85 -1.59
N ALA A 160 -3.40 1.78 -1.90
CA ALA A 160 -2.09 1.51 -1.29
C ALA A 160 -1.03 2.56 -1.63
N ILE A 161 -0.99 3.07 -2.88
CA ILE A 161 -0.13 4.18 -3.30
C ILE A 161 -0.40 5.40 -2.42
N VAL A 162 -1.66 5.80 -2.30
CA VAL A 162 -2.09 6.97 -1.51
C VAL A 162 -1.71 6.82 -0.03
N LEU A 163 -1.83 5.62 0.53
CA LEU A 163 -1.39 5.33 1.90
C LEU A 163 0.13 5.46 2.07
N CYS A 164 0.92 5.00 1.10
CA CYS A 164 2.38 5.16 1.11
C CYS A 164 2.78 6.64 1.05
N GLU A 165 2.12 7.43 0.20
CA GLU A 165 2.34 8.88 0.13
C GLU A 165 2.10 9.57 1.47
N ALA A 166 1.01 9.20 2.15
CA ALA A 166 0.68 9.73 3.47
C ALA A 166 1.69 9.33 4.54
N ALA A 167 2.28 8.13 4.42
CA ALA A 167 3.38 7.66 5.26
C ALA A 167 4.76 8.27 4.90
N GLY A 168 4.78 9.22 3.96
CA GLY A 168 5.96 10.00 3.60
C GLY A 168 6.89 9.34 2.60
N TYR A 169 6.45 8.28 1.90
CA TYR A 169 7.20 7.70 0.79
C TYR A 169 7.08 8.63 -0.42
N ASP A 170 8.23 9.07 -0.94
CA ASP A 170 8.34 10.05 -2.03
C ASP A 170 8.67 9.41 -3.39
N VAL A 171 9.02 8.12 -3.40
CA VAL A 171 9.10 7.30 -4.62
C VAL A 171 8.28 6.02 -4.43
N ILE A 172 7.44 5.71 -5.41
CA ILE A 172 6.57 4.53 -5.41
C ILE A 172 6.80 3.74 -6.70
N LEU A 173 7.35 2.54 -6.58
CA LEU A 173 7.47 1.58 -7.67
C LEU A 173 6.30 0.61 -7.61
N VAL A 174 5.61 0.43 -8.72
CA VAL A 174 4.51 -0.53 -8.87
C VAL A 174 4.93 -1.56 -9.91
N GLU A 175 5.15 -2.80 -9.48
CA GLU A 175 5.44 -3.90 -10.38
C GLU A 175 4.17 -4.69 -10.67
N THR A 176 3.85 -4.87 -11.95
CA THR A 176 2.86 -5.85 -12.38
C THR A 176 3.56 -7.06 -12.98
N VAL A 177 3.05 -8.25 -12.70
CA VAL A 177 3.41 -9.43 -13.50
C VAL A 177 2.76 -9.27 -14.88
N GLY A 178 3.57 -9.38 -15.93
CA GLY A 178 3.12 -9.28 -17.32
C GLY A 178 1.96 -10.24 -17.59
N MET A 179 0.95 -9.76 -18.32
CA MET A 179 -0.16 -10.59 -18.82
C MET A 179 0.42 -11.87 -19.44
N LEU A 180 -0.06 -13.05 -19.00
CA LEU A 180 -0.19 -14.14 -19.95
C LEU A 180 -1.30 -13.69 -20.90
N GLU A 181 -0.95 -13.41 -22.14
CA GLU A 181 -1.94 -13.39 -23.21
C GLU A 181 -2.61 -14.76 -23.21
N SER A 182 -3.89 -14.80 -22.85
CA SER A 182 -4.73 -15.97 -23.10
C SER A 182 -5.01 -16.02 -24.59
N HIS A 183 -4.38 -16.97 -25.28
CA HIS A 183 -4.92 -17.52 -26.52
C HIS A 183 -6.22 -18.28 -26.24
#